data_AF-A0A2M8KFP3-F1
#
_entry.id   AF-A0A2M8KFP3-F1
#
_cell.length_a   1.000
_cell.length_b   1.000
_cell.length_c   1.000
_cell.angle_alpha   90.00
_cell.angle_beta   90.00
_cell.angle_gamma   90.00
#
_symmetry.space_group_name_H-M   'P 1'
#
loop_
_entity.id
_entity.type
_entity.pdbx_description
1 polymer ?
#
loop_
_entity_poly.entity_id
_entity_poly.type
_entity_poly.pdbx_seq_one_letter_code
_entity_poly.pdbx_strand_id
1 'polypeptide(L)'
;MEDKYLIPISVLVAAALLTGALIYSKISPSQQQAKITPDQTVDSTQNTDQNNNQNTTQPTPVLATGIPGVTSFAVKDDKQICKQDGKPVVYLFSTTWCPHCVWVKPIFDKVAKEYISQNKIIAYHWELDTFDNSLTDAVETSVPKDQEAIYKEFNPSGSIPTFVFGCKYHRVGNGPGREQSNDTAAEEKELRAIFDYIISQ
;
A
#
# COMPACT_ATOMS: atom_id res chain seq x y z
N MET A 1 18.66 -57.71 -41.72
CA MET A 1 17.58 -58.62 -41.31
C MET A 1 17.03 -58.02 -40.03
N GLU A 2 16.22 -56.97 -40.18
CA GLU A 2 14.73 -57.05 -40.17
C GLU A 2 14.24 -57.12 -38.71
N ASP A 3 13.24 -56.39 -38.23
CA ASP A 3 12.47 -55.29 -38.78
C ASP A 3 11.73 -54.60 -37.63
N LYS A 4 11.18 -53.42 -37.94
CA LYS A 4 10.35 -52.51 -37.13
C LYS A 4 9.10 -53.19 -36.55
N TYR A 5 8.43 -52.57 -35.55
CA TYR A 5 7.05 -52.06 -35.75
C TYR A 5 6.52 -51.22 -34.56
N LEU A 6 5.92 -50.07 -34.92
CA LEU A 6 5.15 -49.14 -34.09
C LEU A 6 3.76 -49.69 -33.76
N ILE A 7 3.15 -49.23 -32.66
CA ILE A 7 1.68 -49.09 -32.57
C ILE A 7 1.33 -47.78 -31.84
N PRO A 8 0.68 -46.79 -32.49
CA PRO A 8 -0.10 -45.74 -31.82
C PRO A 8 -1.61 -46.07 -31.89
N ILE A 9 -2.34 -45.94 -30.78
CA ILE A 9 -3.80 -46.16 -30.73
C ILE A 9 -4.50 -44.93 -30.11
N SER A 10 -5.18 -44.22 -31.02
CA SER A 10 -6.57 -43.76 -30.92
C SER A 10 -6.99 -42.71 -29.90
N VAL A 11 -7.21 -41.51 -30.44
CA VAL A 11 -8.37 -40.62 -30.22
C VAL A 11 -9.62 -41.34 -29.69
N LEU A 12 -10.25 -40.80 -28.64
CA LEU A 12 -11.71 -40.86 -28.47
C LEU A 12 -12.24 -39.65 -27.67
N VAL A 13 -13.32 -39.11 -28.22
CA VAL A 13 -14.05 -37.86 -27.96
C VAL A 13 -15.07 -38.04 -26.82
N ALA A 14 -15.35 -36.99 -26.03
CA ALA A 14 -16.73 -36.65 -25.61
C ALA A 14 -16.78 -35.32 -24.83
N ALA A 15 -17.50 -34.35 -25.38
CA ALA A 15 -18.01 -33.19 -24.68
C ALA A 15 -19.30 -33.55 -23.91
N ALA A 16 -19.52 -32.98 -22.73
CA ALA A 16 -20.84 -32.95 -22.09
C ALA A 16 -21.03 -31.62 -21.35
N LEU A 17 -21.94 -30.81 -21.91
CA LEU A 17 -22.53 -29.62 -21.31
C LEU A 17 -23.46 -30.04 -20.17
N LEU A 18 -23.31 -29.44 -18.99
CA LEU A 18 -24.33 -29.48 -17.94
C LEU A 18 -24.77 -28.05 -17.61
N THR A 19 -25.97 -27.72 -18.09
CA THR A 19 -26.80 -26.61 -17.65
C THR A 19 -27.44 -26.96 -16.31
N GLY A 20 -27.50 -26.01 -15.37
CA GLY A 20 -28.14 -26.23 -14.08
C GLY A 20 -28.44 -24.93 -13.34
N ALA A 21 -29.73 -24.62 -13.25
CA ALA A 21 -30.36 -23.38 -12.78
C ALA A 21 -29.89 -22.86 -11.41
N LEU A 22 -29.59 -21.56 -11.35
CA LEU A 22 -29.51 -20.81 -10.09
C LEU A 22 -30.86 -20.17 -9.77
N ILE A 23 -31.52 -20.80 -8.82
CA ILE A 23 -32.59 -20.29 -7.94
C ILE A 23 -32.08 -19.04 -7.23
N TYR A 24 -32.74 -17.89 -7.41
CA TYR A 24 -32.60 -16.76 -6.50
C TYR A 24 -33.95 -16.40 -5.88
N SER A 25 -34.01 -16.68 -4.58
CA SER A 25 -35.11 -16.39 -3.68
C SER A 25 -35.16 -14.90 -3.34
N LYS A 26 -36.40 -14.43 -3.17
CA LYS A 26 -36.84 -13.09 -2.79
C LYS A 26 -36.09 -12.52 -1.58
N ILE A 27 -35.65 -11.26 -1.67
CA ILE A 27 -35.52 -10.36 -0.51
C ILE A 27 -35.87 -8.92 -0.94
N SER A 28 -36.95 -8.37 -0.39
CA SER A 28 -37.20 -6.92 -0.30
C SER A 28 -36.93 -6.48 1.13
N PRO A 29 -36.28 -5.33 1.35
CA PRO A 29 -36.44 -4.58 2.59
C PRO A 29 -37.15 -3.25 2.37
N SER A 30 -38.06 -3.01 3.31
CA SER A 30 -38.87 -1.83 3.60
C SER A 30 -38.12 -0.50 3.59
N GLN A 31 -38.71 0.50 2.95
CA GLN A 31 -38.44 1.92 3.20
C GLN A 31 -39.19 2.34 4.47
N GLN A 32 -38.47 2.65 5.55
CA GLN A 32 -39.03 3.40 6.68
C GLN A 32 -38.75 4.89 6.46
N GLN A 33 -39.83 5.63 6.30
CA GLN A 33 -39.89 7.05 6.08
C GLN A 33 -39.79 7.74 7.44
N ALA A 34 -38.65 8.36 7.75
CA ALA A 34 -38.50 9.19 8.94
C ALA A 34 -39.25 10.53 8.72
N LYS A 35 -40.33 10.69 9.47
CA LYS A 35 -41.17 11.89 9.52
C LYS A 35 -40.44 12.98 10.29
N ILE A 36 -40.18 14.10 9.62
CA ILE A 36 -39.66 15.34 10.22
C ILE A 36 -40.83 16.03 10.92
N THR A 37 -40.66 16.47 12.16
CA THR A 37 -41.51 17.47 12.81
C THR A 37 -40.61 18.37 13.65
N PRO A 38 -40.65 19.70 13.47
CA PRO A 38 -39.97 20.64 14.35
C PRO A 38 -40.87 20.96 15.55
N ASP A 39 -40.27 21.30 16.69
CA ASP A 39 -40.45 22.61 17.34
C ASP A 39 -40.39 22.58 18.88
N GLN A 40 -39.81 23.66 19.43
CA GLN A 40 -39.82 24.19 20.82
C GLN A 40 -39.09 23.38 21.92
N THR A 41 -37.89 23.82 22.34
CA THR A 41 -37.57 24.83 23.41
C THR A 41 -37.88 24.36 24.84
N VAL A 42 -36.86 24.38 25.71
CA VAL A 42 -36.84 24.99 27.05
C VAL A 42 -35.54 24.61 27.79
N ASP A 43 -34.96 25.65 28.37
CA ASP A 43 -33.74 25.81 29.15
C ASP A 43 -33.64 24.96 30.43
N SER A 44 -32.45 24.45 30.74
CA SER A 44 -31.94 24.38 32.13
C SER A 44 -30.45 24.03 32.14
N THR A 45 -29.68 24.94 32.73
CA THR A 45 -28.29 24.81 33.15
C THR A 45 -28.16 23.82 34.32
N GLN A 46 -27.21 22.88 34.25
CA GLN A 46 -26.23 22.62 35.32
C GLN A 46 -25.16 21.60 34.93
N ASN A 47 -24.00 21.85 35.52
CA ASN A 47 -22.66 21.36 35.27
C ASN A 47 -22.42 20.00 35.95
N THR A 48 -21.57 19.14 35.36
CA THR A 48 -20.38 18.49 35.95
C THR A 48 -20.08 17.14 35.30
N ASP A 49 -18.92 17.09 34.64
CA ASP A 49 -17.93 16.01 34.65
C ASP A 49 -18.42 14.57 34.58
N GLN A 50 -18.29 13.98 33.38
CA GLN A 50 -17.49 12.78 33.10
C GLN A 50 -17.68 12.41 31.62
N ASN A 51 -16.75 12.79 30.76
CA ASN A 51 -16.27 11.83 29.78
C ASN A 51 -14.91 12.26 29.26
N ASN A 52 -13.91 11.57 29.79
CA ASN A 52 -12.54 11.56 29.34
C ASN A 52 -12.53 10.88 27.96
N ASN A 53 -12.98 11.58 26.93
CA ASN A 53 -12.84 11.13 25.57
C ASN A 53 -11.39 11.44 25.18
N GLN A 54 -10.54 10.40 25.23
CA GLN A 54 -9.25 10.41 24.56
C GLN A 54 -9.52 10.66 23.09
N ASN A 55 -9.55 11.93 22.75
CA ASN A 55 -9.51 12.44 21.41
C ASN A 55 -8.11 12.08 20.91
N THR A 56 -7.98 10.91 20.28
CA THR A 56 -6.78 10.52 19.53
C THR A 56 -6.73 11.41 18.30
N THR A 57 -6.36 12.67 18.49
CA THR A 57 -5.92 13.55 17.43
C THR A 57 -4.64 12.93 16.89
N GLN A 58 -4.75 12.16 15.80
CA GLN A 58 -3.59 11.80 15.00
C GLN A 58 -2.85 13.11 14.68
N PRO A 59 -1.59 13.28 15.12
CA PRO A 59 -0.85 14.49 14.85
C PRO A 59 -0.78 14.69 13.34
N THR A 60 -1.06 15.91 12.87
CA THR A 60 -0.82 16.28 11.48
C THR A 60 0.63 15.93 11.13
N PRO A 61 0.88 15.18 10.03
CA PRO A 61 2.24 14.80 9.66
C PRO A 61 3.12 16.04 9.43
N VAL A 62 4.30 16.07 10.05
CA VAL A 62 5.30 17.13 9.84
C VAL A 62 6.02 16.86 8.52
N LEU A 63 5.98 17.80 7.56
CA LEU A 63 6.63 17.63 6.26
C LEU A 63 8.15 17.79 6.33
N ALA A 64 8.88 17.03 5.50
CA ALA A 64 10.33 17.02 5.40
C ALA A 64 10.88 18.20 4.55
N THR A 65 10.57 19.44 4.93
CA THR A 65 10.84 20.65 4.12
C THR A 65 12.33 21.00 3.96
N GLY A 66 13.24 20.34 4.69
CA GLY A 66 14.68 20.59 4.64
C GLY A 66 15.44 19.81 3.57
N ILE A 67 14.76 18.98 2.77
CA ILE A 67 15.40 18.09 1.79
C ILE A 67 15.19 18.63 0.37
N PRO A 68 16.24 19.00 -0.37
CA PRO A 68 16.12 19.49 -1.73
C PRO A 68 15.38 18.50 -2.64
N GLY A 69 14.31 18.94 -3.30
CA GLY A 69 13.54 18.12 -4.24
C GLY A 69 12.50 17.19 -3.60
N VAL A 70 12.37 17.22 -2.27
CA VAL A 70 11.34 16.47 -1.53
C VAL A 70 10.30 17.43 -0.96
N THR A 71 9.04 17.19 -1.27
CA THR A 71 7.90 18.05 -0.96
C THR A 71 6.70 17.30 -0.39
N SER A 72 6.61 15.98 -0.58
CA SER A 72 5.44 15.16 -0.24
C SER A 72 5.66 14.17 0.91
N PHE A 73 6.91 14.02 1.38
CA PHE A 73 7.24 13.15 2.50
C PHE A 73 7.12 13.88 3.83
N ALA A 74 6.54 13.19 4.81
CA ALA A 74 6.59 13.56 6.22
C ALA A 74 7.81 12.94 6.91
N VAL A 75 8.21 13.51 8.05
CA VAL A 75 9.36 13.11 8.85
C VAL A 75 8.94 12.79 10.29
N LYS A 76 9.55 11.75 10.87
CA LYS A 76 9.56 11.50 12.32
C LYS A 76 10.91 11.94 12.88
N ASP A 77 10.99 13.15 13.41
CA ASP A 77 12.26 13.78 13.83
C ASP A 77 12.96 13.07 14.99
N ASP A 78 12.20 12.32 15.81
CA ASP A 78 12.68 11.49 16.90
C ASP A 78 13.39 10.21 16.43
N LYS A 79 13.32 9.88 15.14
CA LYS A 79 13.92 8.66 14.57
C LYS A 79 15.24 8.93 13.85
N GLN A 80 16.08 7.89 13.85
CA GLN A 80 17.30 7.80 13.06
C GLN A 80 17.06 6.98 11.80
N ILE A 81 17.92 7.14 10.79
CA ILE A 81 17.84 6.32 9.58
C ILE A 81 18.18 4.87 9.93
N CYS A 82 17.20 3.99 9.80
CA CYS A 82 17.43 2.56 9.98
C CYS A 82 18.26 2.01 8.84
N LYS A 83 19.22 1.15 9.18
CA LYS A 83 20.14 0.51 8.25
C LYS A 83 20.11 -1.01 8.45
N GLN A 84 20.19 -1.75 7.35
CA GLN A 84 20.48 -3.19 7.33
C GLN A 84 21.76 -3.38 6.52
N ASP A 85 22.70 -4.16 7.06
CA ASP A 85 24.04 -4.33 6.49
C ASP A 85 24.74 -3.00 6.14
N GLY A 86 24.55 -1.98 7.00
CA GLY A 86 25.12 -0.64 6.82
C GLY A 86 24.44 0.23 5.76
N LYS A 87 23.37 -0.26 5.10
CA LYS A 87 22.65 0.47 4.04
C LYS A 87 21.27 0.91 4.52
N PRO A 88 20.79 2.12 4.15
CA PRO A 88 19.43 2.54 4.45
C PRO A 88 18.39 1.56 3.92
N VAL A 89 17.32 1.34 4.69
CA VAL A 89 16.22 0.44 4.30
C VAL A 89 15.02 1.24 3.80
N VAL A 90 14.40 0.80 2.71
CA VAL A 90 13.24 1.45 2.08
C VAL A 90 12.10 0.46 1.86
N TYR A 91 10.87 0.91 2.07
CA TYR A 91 9.67 0.11 1.91
C TYR A 91 8.64 0.83 1.05
N LEU A 92 8.00 0.08 0.16
CA LEU A 92 6.68 0.38 -0.38
C LEU A 92 5.72 -0.71 0.07
N PHE A 93 4.65 -0.32 0.75
CA PHE A 93 3.52 -1.18 1.09
C PHE A 93 2.34 -0.83 0.19
N SER A 94 1.83 -1.80 -0.54
CA SER A 94 0.84 -1.61 -1.60
C SER A 94 -0.11 -2.80 -1.67
N THR A 95 -0.93 -2.86 -2.74
CA THR A 95 -1.67 -4.05 -3.14
C THR A 95 -1.81 -4.10 -4.65
N THR A 96 -2.06 -5.29 -5.19
CA THR A 96 -2.13 -5.53 -6.64
C THR A 96 -3.39 -4.96 -7.32
N TRP A 97 -4.45 -4.67 -6.56
CA TRP A 97 -5.76 -4.25 -7.09
C TRP A 97 -6.06 -2.76 -6.93
N CYS A 98 -5.30 -2.03 -6.10
CA CYS A 98 -5.55 -0.61 -5.83
C CYS A 98 -5.02 0.26 -6.98
N PRO A 99 -5.86 1.11 -7.63
CA PRO A 99 -5.42 1.94 -8.76
C PRO A 99 -4.20 2.83 -8.46
N HIS A 100 -4.19 3.45 -7.27
CA HIS A 100 -3.07 4.28 -6.82
C HIS A 100 -1.75 3.48 -6.72
N CYS A 101 -1.84 2.22 -6.27
CA CYS A 101 -0.70 1.32 -6.17
C CYS A 101 -0.20 0.89 -7.56
N VAL A 102 -1.12 0.50 -8.44
CA VAL A 102 -0.82 0.11 -9.82
C VAL A 102 -0.08 1.23 -10.57
N TRP A 103 -0.49 2.48 -10.35
CA TRP A 103 0.16 3.63 -10.99
C TRP A 103 1.61 3.83 -10.52
N VAL A 104 1.86 3.78 -9.21
CA VAL A 104 3.19 4.13 -8.66
C VAL A 104 4.18 2.96 -8.67
N LYS A 105 3.69 1.72 -8.65
CA LYS A 105 4.50 0.49 -8.67
C LYS A 105 5.63 0.51 -9.70
N PRO A 106 5.38 0.72 -11.02
CA PRO A 106 6.46 0.69 -12.01
C PRO A 106 7.49 1.80 -11.81
N ILE A 107 7.10 2.94 -11.22
CA ILE A 107 7.99 4.07 -10.95
C ILE A 107 8.91 3.74 -9.77
N PHE A 108 8.33 3.27 -8.66
CA PHE A 108 9.08 2.88 -7.48
C PHE A 108 10.01 1.70 -7.77
N ASP A 109 9.51 0.63 -8.40
CA ASP A 109 10.29 -0.58 -8.66
C ASP A 109 11.51 -0.30 -9.54
N LYS A 110 11.34 0.56 -10.56
CA LYS A 110 12.43 1.02 -11.41
C LYS A 110 13.52 1.70 -10.56
N VAL A 111 13.15 2.73 -9.80
CA VAL A 111 14.12 3.48 -8.98
C VAL A 111 14.77 2.58 -7.93
N ALA A 112 13.98 1.82 -7.17
CA ALA A 112 14.49 0.92 -6.15
C ALA A 112 15.51 -0.08 -6.72
N LYS A 113 15.20 -0.73 -7.85
CA LYS A 113 16.10 -1.70 -8.51
C LYS A 113 17.41 -1.04 -8.96
N GLU A 114 17.37 0.17 -9.50
CA GLU A 114 18.59 0.91 -9.86
C GLU A 114 19.50 1.16 -8.64
N TYR A 115 18.95 1.58 -7.49
CA TYR A 115 19.75 1.82 -6.28
C TYR A 115 20.21 0.52 -5.59
N ILE A 116 19.41 -0.55 -5.65
CA ILE A 116 19.80 -1.89 -5.20
C ILE A 116 20.99 -2.40 -6.02
N SER A 117 20.94 -2.29 -7.35
CA SER A 117 22.02 -2.73 -8.24
C SER A 117 23.34 -1.98 -8.03
N GLN A 118 23.28 -0.75 -7.50
CA GLN A 118 24.45 0.04 -7.10
C GLN A 118 24.91 -0.28 -5.66
N ASN A 119 24.27 -1.23 -4.99
CA ASN A 119 24.50 -1.61 -3.60
C ASN A 119 24.39 -0.43 -2.61
N LYS A 120 23.50 0.53 -2.89
CA LYS A 120 23.33 1.74 -2.06
C LYS A 120 22.29 1.60 -0.96
N ILE A 121 21.32 0.71 -1.14
CA ILE A 121 20.17 0.53 -0.26
C ILE A 121 19.83 -0.95 -0.08
N ILE A 122 18.90 -1.21 0.82
CA ILE A 122 18.07 -2.40 0.84
C ILE A 122 16.63 -1.92 0.70
N ALA A 123 15.83 -2.55 -0.17
CA ALA A 123 14.44 -2.16 -0.33
C ALA A 123 13.50 -3.35 -0.47
N TYR A 124 12.25 -3.13 -0.08
CA TYR A 124 11.16 -4.09 -0.16
C TYR A 124 9.93 -3.42 -0.78
N HIS A 125 9.23 -4.12 -1.64
CA HIS A 125 7.91 -3.73 -2.12
C HIS A 125 6.92 -4.83 -1.77
N TRP A 126 6.26 -4.68 -0.62
CA TRP A 126 5.27 -5.62 -0.14
C TRP A 126 3.89 -5.34 -0.74
N GLU A 127 3.42 -6.31 -1.51
CA GLU A 127 2.02 -6.40 -1.95
C GLU A 127 1.22 -7.08 -0.82
N LEU A 128 0.47 -6.30 -0.03
CA LEU A 128 -0.16 -6.78 1.22
C LEU A 128 -1.29 -7.79 1.02
N ASP A 129 -1.81 -7.91 -0.20
CA ASP A 129 -2.85 -8.86 -0.60
C ASP A 129 -2.29 -10.21 -1.04
N THR A 130 -1.05 -10.26 -1.54
CA THR A 130 -0.36 -11.51 -1.94
C THR A 130 0.74 -11.92 -0.96
N PHE A 131 1.12 -11.01 -0.07
CA PHE A 131 2.20 -11.15 0.91
C PHE A 131 3.60 -11.30 0.30
N ASP A 132 3.79 -10.76 -0.90
CA ASP A 132 4.97 -10.97 -1.73
C ASP A 132 5.84 -9.71 -1.82
N ASN A 133 7.16 -9.88 -1.80
CA ASN A 133 8.12 -8.83 -2.09
C ASN A 133 8.43 -8.79 -3.59
N SER A 134 7.67 -7.96 -4.29
CA SER A 134 7.73 -7.86 -5.75
C SER A 134 9.04 -7.29 -6.34
N LEU A 135 10.02 -6.91 -5.50
CA LEU A 135 11.36 -6.54 -5.96
C LEU A 135 12.26 -7.75 -6.25
N THR A 136 11.87 -8.95 -5.81
CA THR A 136 12.64 -10.19 -5.96
C THR A 136 11.87 -11.28 -6.69
N ASP A 137 12.58 -12.28 -7.20
CA ASP A 137 11.95 -13.46 -7.84
C ASP A 137 11.51 -14.52 -6.81
N ALA A 138 11.97 -14.39 -5.56
CA ALA A 138 11.51 -15.24 -4.47
C ALA A 138 10.05 -14.90 -4.16
N VAL A 139 9.22 -15.94 -3.94
CA VAL A 139 7.82 -15.77 -3.56
C VAL A 139 7.69 -15.97 -2.06
N GLU A 140 7.20 -14.96 -1.37
CA GLU A 140 6.89 -15.05 0.06
C GLU A 140 5.45 -15.49 0.32
N THR A 141 5.19 -15.98 1.53
CA THR A 141 3.84 -16.40 1.99
C THR A 141 3.34 -15.55 3.15
N SER A 142 4.15 -14.58 3.60
CA SER A 142 3.83 -13.66 4.69
C SER A 142 4.80 -12.48 4.68
N VAL A 143 4.30 -11.29 5.01
CA VAL A 143 5.17 -10.15 5.34
C VAL A 143 5.82 -10.41 6.71
N PRO A 144 7.16 -10.29 6.85
CA PRO A 144 7.83 -10.43 8.15
C PRO A 144 7.25 -9.48 9.21
N LYS A 145 7.09 -9.96 10.45
CA LYS A 145 6.40 -9.22 11.54
C LYS A 145 7.02 -7.87 11.86
N ASP A 146 8.34 -7.78 11.79
CA ASP A 146 9.10 -6.54 11.99
C ASP A 146 8.80 -5.52 10.87
N GLN A 147 8.67 -5.97 9.62
CA GLN A 147 8.32 -5.12 8.49
C GLN A 147 6.84 -4.72 8.50
N GLU A 148 5.94 -5.61 8.94
CA GLU A 148 4.53 -5.28 9.21
C GLU A 148 4.40 -4.22 10.33
N ALA A 149 5.25 -4.30 11.36
CA ALA A 149 5.28 -3.30 12.42
C ALA A 149 5.68 -1.91 11.90
N ILE A 150 6.61 -1.83 10.94
CA ILE A 150 6.97 -0.58 10.26
C ILE A 150 5.74 0.00 9.53
N TYR A 151 5.00 -0.82 8.77
CA TYR A 151 3.79 -0.35 8.10
C TYR A 151 2.78 0.25 9.09
N LYS A 152 2.48 -0.47 10.18
CA LYS A 152 1.54 -0.02 11.21
C LYS A 152 2.02 1.25 11.93
N GLU A 153 3.32 1.38 12.16
CA GLU A 153 3.90 2.54 12.84
C GLU A 153 3.83 3.82 12.00
N PHE A 154 4.09 3.72 10.69
CA PHE A 154 4.14 4.87 9.79
C PHE A 154 2.80 5.18 9.13
N ASN A 155 1.85 4.25 9.21
CA ASN A 155 0.52 4.40 8.65
C ASN A 155 -0.50 3.59 9.47
N PRO A 156 -0.84 4.06 10.69
CA PRO A 156 -1.75 3.34 11.59
C PRO A 156 -3.18 3.19 11.03
N SER A 157 -3.57 4.01 10.06
CA SER A 157 -4.86 3.88 9.37
C SER A 157 -4.89 2.74 8.35
N GLY A 158 -3.75 2.17 7.98
CA GLY A 158 -3.68 1.04 7.05
C GLY A 158 -4.00 1.39 5.59
N SER A 159 -3.81 2.65 5.19
CA SER A 159 -3.99 3.11 3.81
C SER A 159 -2.83 2.70 2.87
N ILE A 160 -3.09 2.64 1.57
CA ILE A 160 -2.09 2.27 0.55
C ILE A 160 -2.18 3.21 -0.66
N PRO A 161 -1.08 3.42 -1.42
CA PRO A 161 0.28 2.97 -1.13
C PRO A 161 0.89 3.71 0.08
N THR A 162 1.84 3.08 0.78
CA THR A 162 2.60 3.71 1.86
C THR A 162 4.09 3.52 1.64
N PHE A 163 4.82 4.62 1.62
CA PHE A 163 6.27 4.68 1.50
C PHE A 163 6.90 4.89 2.87
N VAL A 164 7.97 4.14 3.17
CA VAL A 164 8.80 4.39 4.36
C VAL A 164 10.27 4.34 3.95
N PHE A 165 10.98 5.44 4.17
CA PHE A 165 12.37 5.65 3.79
C PHE A 165 13.21 5.81 5.06
N GLY A 166 14.12 4.86 5.27
CA GLY A 166 15.03 4.85 6.42
C GLY A 166 14.33 4.82 7.77
N CYS A 167 13.12 4.25 7.88
CA CYS A 167 12.32 4.28 9.12
C CYS A 167 12.25 5.68 9.76
N LYS A 168 12.18 6.72 8.93
CA LYS A 168 12.18 8.12 9.36
C LYS A 168 11.28 8.98 8.51
N TYR A 169 11.42 8.86 7.20
CA TYR A 169 10.60 9.59 6.23
C TYR A 169 9.49 8.70 5.72
N HIS A 170 8.29 9.23 5.53
CA HIS A 170 7.16 8.45 5.05
C HIS A 170 6.21 9.28 4.23
N ARG A 171 5.44 8.59 3.39
CA ARG A 171 4.35 9.19 2.63
C ARG A 171 3.22 8.19 2.49
N VAL A 172 2.00 8.62 2.77
CA VAL A 172 0.78 7.85 2.51
C VAL A 172 0.12 8.42 1.26
N GLY A 173 -0.12 7.57 0.26
CA GLY A 173 -0.62 7.95 -1.06
C GLY A 173 0.46 8.41 -2.04
N ASN A 174 0.03 8.73 -3.27
CA ASN A 174 0.91 9.23 -4.34
C ASN A 174 1.26 10.71 -4.14
N GLY A 175 2.30 11.19 -4.83
CA GLY A 175 2.67 12.60 -4.78
C GLY A 175 1.48 13.49 -5.21
N PRO A 176 1.18 14.59 -4.49
CA PRO A 176 -0.03 15.38 -4.73
C PRO A 176 -0.17 15.82 -6.19
N GLY A 177 -1.32 15.51 -6.81
CA GLY A 177 -1.65 15.91 -8.17
C GLY A 177 -0.97 15.08 -9.28
N ARG A 178 0.03 14.26 -8.97
CA ARG A 178 0.87 13.60 -9.99
C ARG A 178 0.17 12.46 -10.69
N GLU A 179 -0.63 11.70 -9.96
CA GLU A 179 -1.42 10.63 -10.58
C GLU A 179 -2.50 11.20 -11.48
N GLN A 180 -3.16 12.29 -11.04
CA GLN A 180 -4.23 12.94 -11.83
C GLN A 180 -3.68 13.54 -13.13
N SER A 181 -2.46 14.07 -13.11
CA SER A 181 -1.77 14.57 -14.31
C SER A 181 -0.93 13.51 -15.05
N ASN A 182 -0.85 12.29 -14.51
CA ASN A 182 0.06 11.23 -14.94
C ASN A 182 1.54 11.69 -15.04
N ASP A 183 1.98 12.55 -14.12
CA ASP A 183 3.35 13.07 -14.03
C ASP A 183 4.28 12.09 -13.33
N THR A 184 4.58 11.00 -14.04
CA THR A 184 5.50 9.96 -13.57
C THR A 184 6.93 10.47 -13.42
N ALA A 185 7.31 11.50 -14.18
CA ALA A 185 8.63 12.12 -14.11
C ALA A 185 8.84 12.89 -12.81
N ALA A 186 7.84 13.64 -12.34
CA ALA A 186 7.92 14.31 -11.05
C ALA A 186 7.94 13.32 -9.88
N GLU A 187 7.16 12.23 -9.97
CA GLU A 187 7.16 11.17 -8.96
C GLU A 187 8.52 10.48 -8.90
N GLU A 188 9.08 10.09 -10.05
CA GLU A 188 10.42 9.51 -10.15
C GLU A 188 11.48 10.48 -9.59
N LYS A 189 11.41 11.77 -9.94
CA LYS A 189 12.35 12.79 -9.50
C LYS A 189 12.37 12.94 -7.99
N GLU A 190 11.21 13.01 -7.34
CA GLU A 190 11.17 13.12 -5.88
C GLU A 190 11.63 11.83 -5.20
N LEU A 191 11.24 10.65 -5.72
CA LEU A 191 11.72 9.37 -5.18
C LEU A 191 13.24 9.34 -5.17
N ARG A 192 13.89 9.67 -6.30
CA ARG A 192 15.36 9.77 -6.39
C ARG A 192 15.94 10.75 -5.38
N ALA A 193 15.33 11.94 -5.23
CA ALA A 193 15.79 12.94 -4.28
C ALA A 193 15.81 12.41 -2.83
N ILE A 194 14.77 11.69 -2.40
CA ILE A 194 14.75 11.12 -1.05
C ILE A 194 15.68 9.91 -0.91
N PHE A 195 15.84 9.06 -1.95
CA PHE A 195 16.86 8.01 -1.95
C PHE A 195 18.25 8.60 -1.76
N ASP A 196 18.64 9.57 -2.58
CA ASP A 196 19.94 10.23 -2.51
C ASP A 196 20.17 10.88 -1.15
N TYR A 197 19.14 11.53 -0.60
CA TYR A 197 19.22 12.14 0.71
C TYR A 197 19.52 11.11 1.80
N ILE A 198 18.74 10.03 1.93
CA ILE A 198 18.96 9.05 3.02
C ILE A 198 20.29 8.29 2.89
N ILE A 199 20.82 8.14 1.68
CA ILE A 199 22.13 7.53 1.43
C ILE A 199 23.27 8.44 1.91
N SER A 200 23.08 9.77 1.84
CA SER A 200 24.07 10.75 2.28
C SER A 200 24.18 10.94 3.80
N GLN A 201 23.31 10.28 4.60
CA GLN A 201 23.24 10.41 6.06
C GLN A 201 23.96 9.30 6.84
#